data_AF-A0A8X6PH57-F1
#
_entry.id   AF-A0A8X6PH57-F1
#
_cell.length_a   1.000
_cell.length_b   1.000
_cell.length_c   1.000
_cell.angle_alpha   90.00
_cell.angle_beta   90.00
_cell.angle_gamma   90.00
#
_symmetry.space_group_name_H-M   'P 1'
#
loop_
_entity.id
_entity.type
_entity.pdbx_description
1 polymer ?
#
loop_
_entity_poly.entity_id
_entity_poly.type
_entity_poly.pdbx_seq_one_letter_code
_entity_poly.pdbx_strand_id
1 'polypeptide(L)'
;MTIQYSLWIGNNRTIERTLNLNVPTNASFYRIMEFASVVDSKYRFKYNVRSGKPYIYSISEIQDDPENGMQWFLFETASDSEGDIKPITKSPADVVPNDKQHLVFWYKCMTWIS
;
A
#
# COMPACT_ATOMS: atom_id res chain seq x y z
N MET A 1 -9.19 7.09 14.49
CA MET A 1 -7.73 7.27 14.38
C MET A 1 -7.41 7.92 13.04
N THR A 2 -6.35 8.71 12.99
CA THR A 2 -5.85 9.30 11.74
C THR A 2 -4.72 8.42 11.22
N ILE A 3 -4.70 8.12 9.93
CA ILE A 3 -3.61 7.39 9.29
C ILE A 3 -3.20 8.09 8.00
N GLN A 4 -1.96 7.88 7.58
CA GLN A 4 -1.47 8.31 6.28
C GLN A 4 -1.39 7.09 5.35
N TYR A 5 -1.97 7.21 4.17
CA TYR A 5 -1.90 6.19 3.14
C TYR A 5 -1.30 6.77 1.87
N SER A 6 -0.08 6.33 1.54
CA SER A 6 0.62 6.75 0.33
C SER A 6 0.69 5.69 -0.76
N LEU A 7 0.71 6.18 -2.00
CA LEU A 7 1.11 5.44 -3.19
C LEU A 7 2.42 6.02 -3.69
N TRP A 8 3.45 5.18 -3.75
CA TRP A 8 4.72 5.49 -4.41
C TRP A 8 4.85 4.66 -5.68
N ILE A 9 5.26 5.28 -6.78
CA ILE A 9 5.35 4.62 -8.09
C ILE A 9 6.73 4.86 -8.71
N GLY A 10 7.36 3.76 -9.14
CA GLY A 10 8.69 3.75 -9.72
C GLY A 10 9.79 3.49 -8.68
N ASN A 11 10.92 2.94 -9.13
CA ASN A 11 12.04 2.58 -8.25
C ASN A 11 12.61 3.76 -7.45
N ASN A 12 12.50 4.98 -7.98
CA ASN A 12 12.96 6.21 -7.35
C ASN A 12 11.78 7.10 -6.92
N ARG A 13 10.60 6.51 -6.66
CA ARG A 13 9.38 7.21 -6.23
C ARG A 13 9.00 8.40 -7.12
N THR A 14 9.07 8.21 -8.44
CA THR A 14 8.82 9.26 -9.44
C THR A 14 7.43 9.90 -9.28
N ILE A 15 6.47 9.16 -8.73
CA ILE A 15 5.17 9.71 -8.33
C ILE A 15 4.90 9.33 -6.87
N GLU A 16 4.53 10.33 -6.09
CA GLU A 16 4.05 10.17 -4.73
C GLU A 16 2.67 10.80 -4.56
N ARG A 17 1.77 10.07 -3.91
CA ARG A 17 0.43 10.55 -3.54
C ARG A 17 0.17 10.14 -2.10
N THR A 18 -0.34 11.04 -1.29
CA THR A 18 -0.64 10.76 0.12
C THR A 18 -2.06 11.21 0.45
N LEU A 19 -2.82 10.33 1.09
CA LEU A 19 -4.12 10.64 1.70
C LEU A 19 -4.00 10.56 3.21
N ASN A 20 -4.51 11.58 3.89
CA ASN A 20 -4.74 11.53 5.32
C ASN A 20 -6.20 11.10 5.55
N LEU A 21 -6.41 10.00 6.26
CA LEU A 21 -7.73 9.40 6.45
C LEU A 21 -8.07 9.34 7.93
N ASN A 22 -9.31 9.73 8.27
CA ASN A 22 -9.89 9.47 9.59
C ASN A 22 -10.72 8.20 9.50
N VAL A 23 -10.33 7.17 10.23
CA VAL A 23 -10.92 5.83 10.15
C VAL A 23 -11.28 5.31 11.54
N PRO A 24 -12.24 4.36 11.66
CA PRO A 24 -12.52 3.68 12.91
C PRO A 24 -11.28 3.00 13.48
N THR A 25 -11.14 3.00 14.79
CA THR A 25 -10.12 2.20 15.47
C THR A 25 -10.34 0.72 15.16
N ASN A 26 -9.26 -0.07 15.04
CA ASN A 26 -9.27 -1.50 14.71
C ASN A 26 -9.75 -1.86 13.29
N ALA A 27 -9.95 -0.89 12.40
CA ALA A 27 -10.19 -1.19 10.99
C ALA A 27 -8.94 -1.84 10.36
N SER A 28 -9.11 -2.93 9.62
CA SER A 28 -8.01 -3.50 8.85
C SER A 28 -7.60 -2.57 7.72
N PHE A 29 -6.34 -2.66 7.29
CA PHE A 29 -5.84 -1.82 6.21
C PHE A 29 -6.60 -2.06 4.90
N TYR A 30 -7.05 -3.29 4.66
CA TYR A 30 -7.94 -3.59 3.54
C TYR A 30 -9.24 -2.74 3.56
N ARG A 31 -9.91 -2.61 4.72
CA ARG A 31 -11.09 -1.74 4.85
C ARG A 31 -10.76 -0.27 4.65
N ILE A 32 -9.58 0.15 5.09
CA ILE A 32 -9.07 1.51 4.89
C ILE A 32 -8.83 1.77 3.38
N MET A 33 -8.30 0.81 2.64
CA MET A 33 -8.14 0.90 1.19
C MET A 33 -9.49 1.01 0.47
N GLU A 34 -10.49 0.22 0.87
CA GLU A 34 -11.85 0.32 0.32
C GLU A 34 -12.39 1.74 0.51
N PHE A 35 -12.25 2.29 1.72
CA PHE A 35 -12.64 3.68 1.99
C PHE A 35 -11.86 4.69 1.15
N ALA A 36 -10.53 4.55 1.06
CA ALA A 36 -9.67 5.42 0.26
C ALA A 36 -10.10 5.43 -1.22
N SER A 37 -10.50 4.29 -1.77
CA SER A 37 -10.94 4.16 -3.17
C SER A 37 -12.25 4.89 -3.48
N VAL A 38 -13.08 5.12 -2.45
CA VAL A 38 -14.30 5.94 -2.53
C VAL A 38 -13.95 7.42 -2.43
N VAL A 39 -12.98 7.77 -1.58
CA VAL A 39 -12.54 9.16 -1.34
C VAL A 39 -11.78 9.74 -2.54
N ASP A 40 -10.83 8.99 -3.12
CA ASP A 40 -10.11 9.38 -4.33
C ASP A 40 -9.99 8.17 -5.27
N SER A 41 -10.47 8.32 -6.50
CA SER A 41 -10.47 7.25 -7.50
C SER A 41 -9.07 6.74 -7.85
N LYS A 42 -8.01 7.50 -7.57
CA LYS A 42 -6.61 7.06 -7.75
C LYS A 42 -6.22 5.95 -6.78
N TYR A 43 -6.96 5.76 -5.70
CA TYR A 43 -6.76 4.68 -4.74
C TYR A 43 -7.63 3.46 -5.03
N ARG A 44 -8.36 3.44 -6.16
CA ARG A 44 -9.03 2.23 -6.63
C ARG A 44 -8.00 1.14 -6.87
N PHE A 45 -8.34 -0.04 -6.38
CA PHE A 45 -7.48 -1.21 -6.45
C PHE A 45 -8.24 -2.43 -6.95
N LYS A 46 -7.50 -3.41 -7.46
CA LYS A 46 -8.00 -4.75 -7.76
C LYS A 46 -7.22 -5.76 -6.94
N TYR A 47 -7.91 -6.82 -6.56
CA TYR A 47 -7.33 -7.90 -5.78
C TYR A 47 -7.83 -9.25 -6.30
N ASN A 48 -7.04 -10.29 -6.06
CA ASN A 48 -7.51 -11.67 -6.13
C ASN A 48 -7.37 -12.31 -4.74
N VAL A 49 -7.88 -13.53 -4.60
CA VAL A 49 -7.80 -14.28 -3.36
C VAL A 49 -6.63 -15.25 -3.44
N ARG A 50 -5.69 -15.16 -2.50
CA ARG A 50 -4.58 -16.10 -2.31
C ARG A 50 -4.66 -16.65 -0.90
N SER A 51 -4.77 -17.97 -0.76
CA SER A 51 -4.90 -18.65 0.54
C SER A 51 -6.00 -18.06 1.44
N GLY A 52 -7.15 -17.71 0.82
CA GLY A 52 -8.31 -17.14 1.52
C GLY A 52 -8.21 -15.65 1.85
N LYS A 53 -7.13 -14.96 1.45
CA LYS A 53 -6.91 -13.53 1.77
C LYS A 53 -6.70 -12.68 0.52
N PRO A 54 -7.04 -11.38 0.55
CA PRO A 54 -6.83 -10.50 -0.58
C PRO A 54 -5.34 -10.28 -0.83
N TYR A 55 -4.93 -10.50 -2.08
CA TYR A 55 -3.66 -10.06 -2.65
C TYR A 55 -3.96 -8.93 -3.63
N ILE A 56 -3.42 -7.75 -3.34
CA ILE A 56 -3.63 -6.55 -4.16
C ILE A 56 -2.65 -6.61 -5.31
N TYR A 57 -3.16 -6.68 -6.54
CA TYR A 57 -2.33 -6.76 -7.75
C TYR A 57 -2.44 -5.51 -8.62
N SER A 58 -3.29 -4.56 -8.26
CA SER A 58 -3.42 -3.31 -9.01
C SER A 58 -3.91 -2.19 -8.11
N ILE A 59 -3.33 -1.00 -8.26
CA ILE A 59 -3.76 0.24 -7.63
C ILE A 59 -3.57 1.37 -8.64
N SER A 60 -4.47 2.36 -8.66
CA SER A 60 -4.39 3.50 -9.60
C SER A 60 -4.32 3.05 -11.07
N GLU A 61 -5.01 1.96 -11.41
CA GLU A 61 -5.00 1.34 -12.74
C GLU A 61 -3.65 0.72 -13.18
N ILE A 62 -2.60 0.82 -12.35
CA ILE A 62 -1.31 0.17 -12.55
C ILE A 62 -1.41 -1.24 -11.98
N GLN A 63 -1.20 -2.24 -12.82
CA GLN A 63 -1.17 -3.65 -12.42
C GLN A 63 0.26 -4.07 -12.11
N ASP A 64 0.41 -5.11 -11.30
CA ASP A 64 1.66 -5.87 -11.22
C ASP A 64 2.09 -6.26 -12.64
N ASP A 65 3.38 -6.16 -12.91
CA ASP A 65 4.02 -6.51 -14.17
C ASP A 65 5.17 -7.49 -13.86
N PRO A 66 4.86 -8.79 -13.77
CA PRO A 66 5.85 -9.83 -13.49
C PRO A 66 6.93 -9.94 -14.57
N GLU A 67 6.63 -9.57 -15.82
CA GLU A 67 7.58 -9.64 -16.94
C GLU A 67 8.73 -8.64 -16.73
N ASN A 68 8.42 -7.46 -16.19
CA ASN A 68 9.40 -6.44 -15.84
C ASN A 68 9.80 -6.45 -14.35
N GLY A 69 9.32 -7.43 -13.58
CA GLY A 69 9.60 -7.58 -12.15
C GLY A 69 9.01 -6.50 -11.26
N MET A 70 8.05 -5.70 -11.76
CA MET A 70 7.43 -4.59 -11.05
C MET A 70 6.18 -5.07 -10.31
N GLN A 71 6.11 -4.82 -9.01
CA GLN A 71 4.99 -5.28 -8.18
C GLN A 71 4.63 -4.23 -7.12
N TRP A 72 3.39 -4.29 -6.64
CA TRP A 72 2.93 -3.53 -5.48
C TRP A 72 3.37 -4.19 -4.17
N PHE A 73 4.19 -3.48 -3.41
CA PHE A 73 4.64 -3.91 -2.08
C PHE A 73 4.06 -3.00 -1.00
N LEU A 74 3.72 -3.59 0.16
CA LEU A 74 3.22 -2.86 1.32
C LEU A 74 4.35 -2.59 2.31
N PHE A 75 4.43 -1.36 2.79
CA PHE A 75 5.37 -0.92 3.81
C PHE A 75 4.68 -0.11 4.91
N GLU A 76 5.29 -0.07 6.08
CA GLU A 76 5.13 1.04 7.03
C GLU A 76 6.36 1.94 6.99
N THR A 77 6.20 3.21 7.32
CA THR A 77 7.33 4.12 7.49
C THR A 77 7.13 5.07 8.66
N ALA A 78 8.23 5.49 9.27
CA ALA A 78 8.23 6.52 10.33
C ALA A 78 8.48 7.93 9.78
N SER A 79 8.95 8.04 8.54
CA SER A 79 9.22 9.29 7.84
C SER A 79 9.03 9.12 6.33
N ASP A 80 9.05 10.21 5.56
CA ASP A 80 9.02 10.11 4.10
C ASP A 80 10.34 9.60 3.50
N SER A 81 11.37 9.28 4.28
CA SER A 81 12.68 8.83 3.77
C SER A 81 12.72 7.32 3.47
N GLU A 82 13.51 6.89 2.47
CA GLU A 82 13.70 5.47 2.14
C GLU A 82 14.38 4.65 3.24
N GLY A 83 15.15 5.28 4.12
CA GLY A 83 15.87 4.59 5.19
C GLY A 83 14.96 4.05 6.31
N ASP A 84 13.75 4.59 6.44
CA ASP A 84 12.85 4.32 7.57
C ASP A 84 11.66 3.40 7.22
N ILE A 85 11.68 2.77 6.05
CA ILE A 85 10.61 1.89 5.58
C ILE A 85 10.79 0.46 6.09
N LYS A 86 9.71 -0.19 6.49
CA LYS A 86 9.70 -1.60 6.89
C LYS A 86 8.69 -2.39 6.05
N PRO A 87 9.10 -3.49 5.39
CA PRO A 87 8.20 -4.27 4.57
C PRO A 87 7.15 -4.99 5.43
N ILE A 88 5.91 -4.99 4.94
CA ILE A 88 4.80 -5.76 5.52
C ILE A 88 4.46 -6.89 4.56
N THR A 89 4.74 -8.12 4.97
CA THR A 89 4.49 -9.34 4.17
C THR A 89 3.11 -9.94 4.37
N LYS A 90 2.32 -9.40 5.30
CA LYS A 90 0.95 -9.86 5.59
C LYS A 90 -0.04 -9.29 4.57
N SER A 91 -1.16 -9.99 4.36
CA SER A 91 -2.28 -9.43 3.60
C SER A 91 -2.78 -8.14 4.26
N PRO A 92 -3.21 -7.11 3.50
CA PRO A 92 -3.83 -5.91 4.07
C PRO A 92 -5.03 -6.20 4.98
N ALA A 93 -5.68 -7.36 4.82
CA ALA A 93 -6.78 -7.78 5.69
C ALA A 93 -6.32 -8.14 7.12
N ASP A 94 -5.05 -8.51 7.31
CA ASP A 94 -4.46 -8.87 8.61
C ASP A 94 -3.68 -7.72 9.26
N VAL A 95 -3.58 -6.58 8.58
CA VAL A 95 -2.86 -5.40 9.07
C VAL A 95 -3.88 -4.49 9.74
N VAL A 96 -3.68 -4.19 11.02
CA VAL A 96 -4.48 -3.21 11.76
C VAL A 96 -3.55 -2.07 12.16
N PRO A 97 -3.62 -0.90 11.49
CA PRO A 97 -2.75 0.21 11.82
C PRO A 97 -3.09 0.84 13.17
N ASN A 98 -2.08 1.43 13.80
CA ASN A 98 -2.22 2.30 14.96
C ASN A 98 -2.50 3.74 14.54
N ASP A 99 -2.89 4.57 15.52
CA ASP A 99 -3.07 6.01 15.28
C ASP A 99 -1.77 6.66 14.81
N LYS A 100 -1.90 7.54 13.81
CA LYS A 100 -0.83 8.27 13.11
C LYS A 100 0.15 7.39 12.33
N GLN A 101 -0.14 6.11 12.14
CA GLN A 101 0.72 5.25 11.34
C GLN A 101 0.65 5.63 9.85
N HIS A 102 1.79 5.54 9.18
CA HIS A 102 1.94 5.79 7.76
C HIS A 102 2.19 4.48 7.03
N LEU A 103 1.21 4.09 6.20
CA LEU A 103 1.26 2.90 5.37
C LEU A 103 1.41 3.29 3.91
N VAL A 104 2.24 2.53 3.19
CA VAL A 104 2.62 2.85 1.82
C VAL A 104 2.49 1.62 0.95
N PHE A 105 1.75 1.77 -0.15
CA PHE A 105 1.90 0.86 -1.28
C PHE A 105 2.91 1.44 -2.26
N TRP A 106 3.98 0.69 -2.54
CA TRP A 106 5.04 1.10 -3.45
C TRP A 106 5.12 0.14 -4.64
N TYR A 107 4.84 0.67 -5.83
CA TYR A 107 5.06 -0.01 -7.09
C TYR A 107 6.52 0.14 -7.52
N LYS A 108 7.30 -0.93 -7.36
CA LYS A 108 8.74 -0.96 -7.67
C LYS A 108 9.19 -2.33 -8.14
N CYS A 109 10.40 -2.39 -8.69
CA CYS A 109 11.04 -3.64 -9.07
C CYS A 109 11.45 -4.42 -7.82
N MET A 110 11.28 -5.73 -7.87
CA MET A 110 11.84 -6.65 -6.88
C MET A 110 13.36 -6.71 -7.05
N THR A 111 14.09 -5.78 -6.43
CA THR A 111 15.54 -5.91 -6.30
C THR A 111 15.85 -6.99 -5.28
N TRP A 112 16.27 -8.16 -5.75
CA TRP A 112 17.00 -9.11 -4.92
C TRP A 112 18.25 -8.40 -4.40
N ILE A 113 18.38 -8.26 -3.09
CA ILE A 113 19.68 -7.97 -2.48
C ILE A 113 20.47 -9.28 -2.64
N SER A 114 21.36 -9.30 -3.63
CA SER A 114 22.40 -10.34 -3.76
C SER A 114 23.43 -10.21 -2.65
#